data_AF-A0A925THB9-F1
#
_entry.id   AF-A0A925THB9-F1
#
_cell.length_a   1.000
_cell.length_b   1.000
_cell.length_c   1.000
_cell.angle_alpha   90.00
_cell.angle_beta   90.00
_cell.angle_gamma   90.00
#
_symmetry.space_group_name_H-M   'P 1'
#
loop_
_entity.id
_entity.type
_entity.pdbx_description
1 polymer ?
#
loop_
_entity_poly.entity_id
_entity_poly.type
_entity_poly.pdbx_seq_one_letter_code
_entity_poly.pdbx_strand_id
1 'polypeptide(L)'
;MNVHDFVDKALGKAVPCGVYDVAVNAGFVSVGITSDTAEFAVEAIRGWLGRMGRERYPKARELTITADCGGSNGARVRLWKVELQKLANETGLV
;
A
#
# COMPACT_ATOMS: atom_id res chain seq x y z
N MET A 1 -14.80 23.38 2.08
CA MET A 1 -13.63 22.53 1.82
C MET A 1 -13.69 22.11 0.36
N ASN A 2 -12.64 22.37 -0.41
CA ASN A 2 -12.63 22.16 -1.85
C ASN A 2 -11.89 20.84 -2.12
N VAL A 3 -12.63 19.78 -2.46
CA VAL A 3 -12.21 18.36 -2.36
C VAL A 3 -11.87 17.78 -3.75
N HIS A 4 -11.32 18.57 -4.66
CA HIS A 4 -11.00 18.10 -6.00
C HIS A 4 -9.50 18.26 -6.27
N ASP A 5 -8.87 17.13 -6.60
CA ASP A 5 -7.51 17.00 -7.10
C ASP A 5 -7.26 18.02 -8.23
N PHE A 6 -6.65 19.16 -7.91
CA PHE A 6 -6.08 20.01 -8.94
C PHE A 6 -4.73 19.41 -9.33
N VAL A 7 -4.77 18.51 -10.31
CA VAL A 7 -3.56 18.13 -11.05
C VAL A 7 -3.11 19.38 -11.80
N ASP A 8 -2.08 20.04 -11.30
CA ASP A 8 -1.38 21.06 -12.07
C ASP A 8 -0.75 20.36 -13.29
N LYS A 9 -1.22 20.71 -14.48
CA LYS A 9 -0.79 20.09 -15.74
C LYS A 9 0.71 20.28 -16.02
N ALA A 10 1.35 21.26 -15.38
CA ALA A 10 2.78 21.51 -15.49
C ALA A 10 3.61 20.81 -14.40
N LEU A 11 3.06 20.60 -13.19
CA LEU A 11 3.77 19.98 -12.06
C LEU A 11 3.54 18.46 -11.92
N GLY A 12 2.52 17.91 -12.58
CA GLY A 12 2.18 16.49 -12.51
C GLY A 12 1.32 16.14 -11.28
N LYS A 13 0.95 14.86 -11.17
CA LYS A 13 0.16 14.32 -10.04
C LYS A 13 1.08 13.59 -9.07
N ALA A 14 0.90 13.79 -7.77
CA ALA A 14 1.48 12.94 -6.74
C ALA A 14 0.37 12.13 -6.06
N VAL A 15 0.56 10.82 -5.92
CA VAL A 15 -0.36 9.90 -5.25
C VAL A 15 0.38 9.25 -4.09
N PRO A 16 0.16 9.69 -2.85
CA PRO A 16 0.72 9.03 -1.68
C PRO A 16 -0.08 7.76 -1.35
N CYS A 17 0.62 6.65 -1.09
CA CYS A 17 0.07 5.44 -0.49
C CYS A 17 0.89 5.08 0.76
N GLY A 18 0.23 5.02 1.90
CA GLY A 18 0.86 4.86 3.21
C GLY A 18 0.64 3.49 3.83
N VAL A 19 1.64 2.99 4.55
CA VAL A 19 1.57 1.86 5.46
C VAL A 19 1.90 2.36 6.86
N TYR A 20 1.02 2.09 7.82
CA TYR A 20 1.25 2.41 9.21
C TYR A 20 1.48 1.14 10.03
N ASP A 21 2.70 0.99 10.53
CA ASP A 21 3.11 -0.11 11.40
C ASP A 21 2.76 0.24 12.85
N VAL A 22 1.61 -0.27 13.30
CA VAL A 22 1.02 0.05 14.60
C VAL A 22 1.91 -0.40 15.75
N ALA A 23 2.61 -1.53 15.62
CA ALA A 23 3.37 -2.13 16.72
C ALA A 23 4.59 -1.28 17.12
N VAL A 24 5.12 -0.47 16.21
CA VAL A 24 6.26 0.42 16.47
C VAL A 24 5.97 1.89 16.18
N ASN A 25 4.69 2.25 15.97
CA ASN A 25 4.24 3.61 15.70
C ASN A 25 5.05 4.31 14.59
N ALA A 26 5.19 3.64 13.44
CA ALA A 26 5.99 4.16 12.32
C ALA A 26 5.22 4.10 10.99
N GLY A 27 5.30 5.19 10.22
CA GLY A 27 4.73 5.26 8.88
C GLY A 27 5.77 5.02 7.78
N PHE A 28 5.34 4.42 6.69
CA PHE A 28 6.05 4.37 5.41
C PHE A 28 5.12 4.93 4.33
N VAL A 29 5.65 5.75 3.43
CA VAL A 29 4.86 6.35 2.33
C VAL A 29 5.58 6.12 1.02
N SER A 30 4.86 5.50 0.08
CA SER A 30 5.21 5.48 -1.35
C SER A 30 4.54 6.65 -2.05
N VAL A 31 5.27 7.36 -2.90
CA VAL A 31 4.73 8.48 -3.70
C VAL A 31 4.78 8.08 -5.17
N GLY A 32 3.63 7.82 -5.76
CA GLY A 32 3.46 7.56 -7.18
C GLY A 32 3.23 8.85 -7.95
N ILE A 33 3.57 8.84 -9.24
CA ILE A 33 3.34 9.99 -10.15
C ILE A 33 2.17 9.75 -11.12
N THR A 34 1.43 8.66 -10.92
CA THR A 34 0.36 8.20 -11.82
C THR A 34 -0.96 8.01 -11.05
N SER A 35 -1.77 7.00 -11.40
CA SER A 35 -3.06 6.72 -10.78
C SER A 35 -2.92 5.96 -9.46
N ASP A 36 -3.88 6.16 -8.56
CA ASP A 36 -4.08 5.30 -7.39
C ASP A 36 -4.73 3.99 -7.84
N THR A 37 -3.94 2.91 -7.89
CA THR A 37 -4.40 1.58 -8.31
C THR A 37 -4.17 0.55 -7.21
N ALA A 38 -4.92 -0.55 -7.26
CA ALA A 38 -4.71 -1.68 -6.35
C ALA A 38 -3.27 -2.22 -6.41
N GLU A 39 -2.68 -2.26 -7.60
CA GLU A 39 -1.27 -2.64 -7.80
C GLU A 39 -0.35 -1.67 -7.05
N PHE A 40 -0.57 -0.36 -7.17
CA PHE A 40 0.23 0.63 -6.46
C PHE A 40 0.09 0.51 -4.93
N ALA A 41 -1.12 0.25 -4.43
CA ALA A 41 -1.35 0.03 -3.00
C ALA A 41 -0.61 -1.20 -2.46
N VAL A 42 -0.64 -2.33 -3.18
CA VAL A 42 0.11 -3.54 -2.79
C VAL A 42 1.62 -3.34 -2.92
N GLU A 43 2.09 -2.61 -3.93
CA GLU A 43 3.50 -2.25 -4.05
C GLU A 43 3.99 -1.35 -2.91
N ALA A 44 3.13 -0.48 -2.36
CA ALA A 44 3.47 0.27 -1.15
C ALA A 44 3.67 -0.64 0.06
N ILE A 45 2.83 -1.67 0.23
CA ILE A 45 2.97 -2.71 1.27
C ILE A 45 4.26 -3.50 1.08
N ARG A 46 4.55 -3.92 -0.16
CA ARG A 46 5.80 -4.59 -0.51
C ARG A 46 7.02 -3.73 -0.20
N GLY A 47 6.97 -2.44 -0.55
CA GLY A 47 8.04 -1.48 -0.29
C GLY A 47 8.32 -1.33 1.21
N TRP A 48 7.29 -1.19 2.03
CA TRP A 48 7.44 -1.18 3.48
C TRP A 48 8.04 -2.50 4.00
N LEU A 49 7.51 -3.65 3.54
CA LEU A 49 7.98 -4.97 3.98
C LEU A 49 9.47 -5.17 3.66
N GLY A 50 9.88 -4.79 2.45
CA GLY A 50 11.25 -4.92 1.98
C GLY A 50 12.25 -3.97 2.66
N ARG A 51 11.82 -2.75 3.01
CA ARG A 51 12.71 -1.75 3.62
C ARG A 51 12.75 -1.78 5.14
N MET A 52 11.67 -2.24 5.79
CA MET A 52 11.49 -2.08 7.24
C MET A 52 10.91 -3.35 7.87
N GLY A 53 9.86 -3.93 7.26
CA GLY A 53 9.10 -5.02 7.87
C GLY A 53 9.94 -6.29 8.11
N ARG A 54 10.74 -6.73 7.14
CA ARG A 54 11.53 -7.97 7.28
C ARG A 54 12.61 -7.91 8.36
N GLU A 55 13.25 -6.76 8.53
CA GLU A 55 14.25 -6.56 9.59
C GLU A 55 13.59 -6.54 10.97
N ARG A 56 12.44 -5.87 11.10
CA ARG A 56 11.69 -5.77 12.36
C ARG A 56 11.05 -7.09 12.77
N TYR A 57 10.57 -7.87 11.80
CA TYR A 57 9.79 -9.08 12.04
C TYR A 57 10.39 -10.30 11.29
N PRO A 58 11.63 -10.72 11.58
CA PRO A 58 12.34 -11.73 10.80
C PRO A 58 11.73 -13.14 10.88
N LYS A 59 10.85 -13.37 11.86
CA LYS A 59 10.15 -14.65 12.09
C LYS A 59 8.66 -14.59 11.75
N ALA A 60 8.17 -13.47 11.21
CA ALA A 60 6.77 -13.34 10.83
C ALA A 60 6.40 -14.38 9.77
N ARG A 61 5.24 -15.02 9.96
CA ARG A 61 4.63 -15.94 9.00
C ARG A 61 3.31 -15.41 8.44
N GLU A 62 2.82 -14.32 9.02
CA GLU A 62 1.52 -13.74 8.75
C GLU A 62 1.65 -12.23 8.67
N LEU A 63 0.84 -11.59 7.83
CA LEU A 63 0.77 -10.14 7.70
C LEU A 63 -0.70 -9.71 7.71
N THR A 64 -1.15 -9.19 8.85
CA THR A 64 -2.50 -8.64 8.97
C THR A 64 -2.56 -7.22 8.40
N ILE A 65 -3.43 -7.02 7.41
CA ILE A 65 -3.63 -5.72 6.77
C ILE A 65 -5.01 -5.19 7.14
N THR A 66 -5.03 -4.05 7.81
CA THR A 66 -6.25 -3.26 8.03
C THR A 66 -6.31 -2.14 7.01
N ALA A 67 -7.35 -2.12 6.18
CA ALA A 67 -7.59 -1.09 5.17
C ALA A 67 -8.94 -0.42 5.40
N ASP A 68 -9.01 0.87 5.13
CA ASP A 68 -10.24 1.68 5.14
C ASP A 68 -11.21 1.32 4.00
N CYS A 69 -10.78 0.46 3.06
CA CYS A 69 -11.57 -0.06 1.95
C CYS A 69 -12.04 1.01 0.94
N GLY A 70 -11.30 2.11 0.79
CA GLY A 70 -11.53 3.14 -0.21
C GLY A 70 -10.73 2.90 -1.50
N GLY A 71 -11.25 3.38 -2.64
CA GLY A 71 -10.50 3.45 -3.90
C GLY A 71 -9.79 2.14 -4.27
N SER A 72 -8.44 2.18 -4.27
CA SER A 72 -7.55 1.09 -4.66
C SER A 72 -7.54 -0.12 -3.72
N ASN A 73 -7.88 0.02 -2.44
CA ASN A 73 -7.85 -1.06 -1.45
C ASN A 73 -9.26 -1.60 -1.09
N GLY A 74 -10.27 -1.24 -1.89
CA GLY A 74 -11.66 -1.56 -1.61
C GLY A 74 -11.97 -3.07 -1.59
N ALA A 75 -12.78 -3.52 -0.63
CA ALA A 75 -13.15 -4.93 -0.46
C ALA A 75 -13.89 -5.56 -1.67
N ARG A 76 -14.47 -4.74 -2.55
CA ARG A 76 -15.12 -5.17 -3.80
C ARG A 76 -14.18 -5.13 -5.01
N VAL A 77 -13.01 -4.51 -4.88
CA VAL A 77 -12.01 -4.42 -5.95
C VAL A 77 -11.35 -5.78 -6.09
N ARG A 78 -11.60 -6.48 -7.22
CA ARG A 78 -11.02 -7.81 -7.46
C ARG A 78 -9.51 -7.74 -7.59
N LEU A 79 -9.00 -6.70 -8.24
CA LEU A 79 -7.56 -6.50 -8.42
C LEU A 79 -6.84 -6.39 -7.08
N TRP A 80 -7.40 -5.71 -6.08
CA TRP A 80 -6.86 -5.67 -4.72
C TRP A 80 -6.64 -7.06 -4.14
N LYS A 81 -7.64 -7.95 -4.24
CA LYS A 81 -7.52 -9.33 -3.76
C LYS A 81 -6.48 -10.13 -4.54
N VAL A 82 -6.41 -9.92 -5.86
CA VAL A 82 -5.44 -10.61 -6.74
C VAL A 82 -4.01 -10.18 -6.40
N GLU A 83 -3.76 -8.87 -6.24
CA GLU A 83 -2.44 -8.35 -5.92
C GLU A 83 -1.99 -8.77 -4.50
N LEU A 84 -2.91 -8.76 -3.52
CA LEU A 84 -2.61 -9.32 -2.19
C LEU A 84 -2.26 -10.80 -2.25
N GLN A 85 -2.97 -11.59 -3.05
CA GLN A 85 -2.65 -13.00 -3.22
C GLN A 85 -1.28 -13.20 -3.88
N LYS A 86 -0.92 -12.38 -4.88
CA LYS A 86 0.42 -12.40 -5.48
C LYS A 86 1.49 -12.09 -4.44
N LEU A 87 1.29 -11.03 -3.64
CA LEU A 87 2.20 -10.68 -2.54
C LEU A 87 2.36 -11.83 -1.54
N ALA A 88 1.24 -12.46 -1.14
CA ALA A 88 1.28 -13.62 -0.24
C ALA A 88 2.06 -14.79 -0.85
N ASN A 89 1.83 -15.12 -2.12
CA ASN A 89 2.55 -16.19 -2.82
C ASN A 89 4.06 -15.94 -2.89
N GLU A 90 4.47 -14.69 -3.13
CA GLU A 90 5.89 -14.32 -3.27
C GLU A 90 6.62 -14.24 -1.93
N THR A 91 5.91 -13.87 -0.86
CA THR A 91 6.50 -13.65 0.47
C THR A 91 6.34 -14.83 1.40
N GLY A 92 5.37 -15.71 1.15
CA GLY A 92 4.95 -16.77 2.06
C GLY A 92 4.19 -16.27 3.30
N LEU A 93 3.83 -14.99 3.35
CA LEU A 93 3.05 -14.40 4.44
C LEU A 93 1.55 -14.58 4.15
N VAL A 94 0.80 -15.18 5.08
CA VAL A 94 -0.63 -15.49 4.92
C VAL A 94 -1.49 -14.99 6.07
#